data_AF-A0A3B0P6H9-F1
#
_entry.id   AF-A0A3B0P6H9-F1
#
_cell.length_a   1.000
_cell.length_b   1.000
_cell.length_c   1.000
_cell.angle_alpha   90.00
_cell.angle_beta   90.00
_cell.angle_gamma   90.00
#
_symmetry.space_group_name_H-M   'P 1'
#
loop_
_entity.id
_entity.type
_entity.pdbx_description
1 polymer ?
#
loop_
_entity_poly.entity_id
_entity_poly.type
_entity_poly.pdbx_seq_one_letter_code
_entity_poly.pdbx_strand_id
1 'polypeptide(L)' 'MPLHEDYHKENKNSKVADLKNYSSKVPCDHNQAAMFLKEFTKGVDFIHCDIAYTAAKDQVAQGVLIPTLVEFALNLKS' A
#
# COMPACT_ATOMS: atom_id res chain seq x y z
N MET A 1 3.16 7.29 -4.09
CA MET A 1 3.81 6.19 -4.85
C MET A 1 2.97 5.88 -6.08
N PRO A 2 3.56 5.54 -7.24
CA PRO A 2 2.79 5.22 -8.44
C PRO A 2 2.20 3.80 -8.36
N LEU A 3 0.87 3.70 -8.42
CA LEU A 3 0.15 2.43 -8.61
C LEU A 3 0.15 2.07 -10.10
N HIS A 4 1.27 1.55 -10.59
CA HIS A 4 1.45 1.16 -11.99
C HIS A 4 1.29 -0.36 -12.19
N GLU A 5 0.61 -0.76 -13.26
CA GLU A 5 0.37 -2.17 -13.61
C GLU A 5 1.66 -2.99 -13.78
N ASP A 6 2.77 -2.33 -14.16
CA ASP A 6 4.07 -3.00 -14.27
C ASP A 6 4.56 -3.60 -12.96
N TYR A 7 4.23 -2.98 -11.82
CA TYR A 7 4.59 -3.51 -10.50
C TYR A 7 3.70 -4.69 -10.09
N HIS A 8 2.62 -4.93 -10.81
CA HIS A 8 1.66 -5.98 -10.53
C HIS A 8 1.87 -7.25 -11.38
N LYS A 9 2.69 -7.16 -12.44
CA LYS A 9 3.01 -8.29 -13.34
C LYS A 9 3.47 -9.54 -12.59
N GLU A 10 4.35 -9.37 -11.61
CA GLU A 10 4.88 -10.50 -10.83
C GLU A 10 3.89 -11.04 -9.78
N ASN A 11 2.95 -10.23 -9.31
CA ASN A 11 1.86 -10.71 -8.46
C ASN A 11 0.96 -11.67 -9.24
N LYS A 12 0.69 -11.40 -10.52
CA LYS A 12 -0.12 -12.27 -11.38
C LYS A 12 0.65 -13.45 -11.98
N ASN A 13 1.97 -13.51 -11.83
CA ASN A 13 2.83 -14.52 -12.44
C ASN A 13 2.93 -15.82 -11.61
N SER A 14 1.84 -16.24 -10.97
CA SER A 14 1.79 -17.49 -10.19
C SER A 14 1.47 -18.68 -11.10
N LYS A 15 2.17 -19.81 -10.89
CA LYS A 15 1.94 -21.05 -11.66
C LYS A 15 0.84 -21.93 -11.07
N VAL A 16 0.47 -21.68 -9.82
CA VAL A 16 -0.34 -22.61 -9.00
C VAL A 16 -1.53 -21.93 -8.30
N ALA A 17 -1.59 -20.60 -8.32
CA ALA A 17 -2.61 -19.81 -7.64
C ALA A 17 -2.93 -18.56 -8.47
N ASP A 18 -3.96 -17.80 -8.09
CA ASP A 18 -4.34 -16.58 -8.81
C ASP A 18 -3.33 -15.44 -8.62
N LEU A 19 -2.74 -15.34 -7.41
CA LEU A 19 -1.80 -14.27 -7.05
C LEU A 19 -0.62 -14.81 -6.23
N LYS A 20 0.53 -14.15 -6.37
CA LYS A 20 1.68 -14.20 -5.46
C LYS A 20 1.63 -13.00 -4.54
N ASN A 21 1.96 -13.23 -3.27
CA ASN A 21 2.04 -12.19 -2.24
C ASN A 21 3.38 -11.43 -2.24
N TYR A 22 4.40 -11.93 -2.96
CA TYR A 22 5.74 -11.33 -3.01
C TYR A 22 6.53 -11.80 -4.24
N SER A 23 7.43 -10.97 -4.76
CA SER A 23 8.43 -11.36 -5.77
C SER A 23 9.67 -10.48 -5.67
N SER A 24 10.86 -11.07 -5.60
CA SER A 24 12.14 -10.34 -5.63
C SER A 24 12.55 -9.87 -7.03
N LYS A 25 11.74 -10.14 -8.07
CA LYS A 25 12.04 -9.77 -9.45
C LYS A 25 11.65 -8.33 -9.80
N VAL A 26 10.81 -7.70 -8.97
CA VAL A 26 10.44 -6.29 -9.12
C VAL A 26 11.26 -5.51 -8.10
N PRO A 27 12.07 -4.51 -8.50
CA PRO A 27 12.91 -3.75 -7.56
C PRO A 27 12.13 -2.76 -6.68
N CYS A 28 10.78 -2.85 -6.63
CA CYS A 28 9.92 -1.86 -5.98
C CYS A 28 8.84 -2.53 -5.11
N ASP A 29 9.30 -3.09 -4.00
CA ASP A 29 8.53 -3.96 -3.10
C ASP A 29 7.28 -3.29 -2.53
N HIS A 30 7.37 -2.02 -2.12
CA HIS A 30 6.24 -1.26 -1.57
C HIS A 30 5.15 -0.98 -2.62
N ASN A 31 5.51 -0.78 -3.89
CA ASN A 31 4.52 -0.66 -4.97
C ASN A 31 3.87 -2.00 -5.29
N GLN A 32 4.65 -3.09 -5.27
CA GLN A 32 4.15 -4.43 -5.47
C GLN A 32 3.15 -4.83 -4.37
N ALA A 33 3.44 -4.51 -3.11
CA ALA A 33 2.55 -4.72 -1.98
C ALA A 33 1.26 -3.89 -2.11
N ALA A 34 1.37 -2.61 -2.47
CA ALA A 34 0.21 -1.76 -2.70
C ALA A 34 -0.69 -2.29 -3.83
N MET A 35 -0.09 -2.77 -4.92
CA MET A 35 -0.82 -3.39 -6.04
C MET A 35 -1.41 -4.75 -5.68
N PHE A 36 -0.82 -5.53 -4.76
CA PHE A 36 -1.42 -6.75 -4.23
C PHE A 36 -2.69 -6.44 -3.44
N LEU A 37 -2.63 -5.45 -2.54
CA LEU A 37 -3.79 -5.03 -1.74
C LEU A 37 -4.93 -4.49 -2.61
N LYS A 38 -4.60 -3.79 -3.70
CA LYS A 38 -5.59 -3.26 -4.67
C LYS A 38 -6.50 -4.33 -5.27
N GLU A 39 -6.03 -5.57 -5.47
CA GLU A 39 -6.87 -6.65 -6.01
C GLU A 39 -8.05 -7.01 -5.07
N PHE A 40 -7.96 -6.65 -3.80
CA PHE A 40 -8.99 -6.93 -2.79
C PHE A 40 -9.92 -5.74 -2.52
N THR A 41 -9.75 -4.60 -3.20
CA THR A 41 -10.57 -3.40 -2.95
C THR A 41 -11.87 -3.38 -3.73
N LYS A 42 -12.10 -4.34 -4.65
CA LYS A 42 -13.36 -4.47 -5.41
C LYS A 42 -13.83 -3.17 -6.09
N GLY A 43 -12.88 -2.32 -6.48
CA GLY A 43 -13.17 -1.06 -7.16
C GLY A 43 -13.62 0.10 -6.26
N VAL A 44 -13.52 -0.01 -4.94
CA VAL A 44 -13.66 1.16 -4.06
C VAL A 44 -12.43 2.05 -4.14
N ASP A 45 -12.63 3.35 -3.91
CA ASP A 45 -11.53 4.30 -3.78
C ASP A 45 -10.57 3.85 -2.69
N PHE A 46 -9.29 3.70 -3.06
CA PHE A 46 -8.28 3.08 -2.22
C PHE A 46 -7.04 3.96 -2.13
N ILE A 47 -6.61 4.20 -0.90
CA ILE A 47 -5.35 4.87 -0.58
C ILE A 47 -4.53 3.92 0.29
N HIS A 48 -3.30 3.62 -0.15
CA HIS A 48 -2.34 2.87 0.64
C HIS A 48 -1.27 3.81 1.19
N CYS A 49 -1.17 3.88 2.52
CA CYS A 49 -0.15 4.64 3.22
C CYS A 49 0.87 3.68 3.86
N ASP A 50 2.04 3.54 3.22
CA ASP A 50 3.16 2.80 3.81
C ASP A 50 3.87 3.69 4.84
N ILE A 51 3.80 3.29 6.11
CA ILE A 51 4.42 3.98 7.25
C ILE A 51 5.49 3.15 7.95
N ALA A 52 5.97 2.07 7.34
CA ALA A 52 6.90 1.13 8.01
C ALA A 52 8.14 1.85 8.59
N TYR A 53 8.67 2.84 7.89
CA TYR A 53 9.81 3.64 8.34
C TYR A 53 9.44 4.77 9.32
N THR A 54 8.24 5.32 9.23
CA THR A 54 7.83 6.53 9.97
C THR A 54 6.97 6.25 11.20
N ALA A 55 6.54 5.00 11.40
CA ALA A 55 5.67 4.61 12.51
C ALA A 55 6.32 4.76 13.89
N ALA A 56 7.64 4.56 13.98
CA ALA A 56 8.38 4.67 15.23
C ALA A 56 9.76 5.30 14.98
N LYS A 57 10.21 6.11 15.96
CA LYS A 57 11.55 6.65 16.01
C LYS A 57 12.10 6.40 17.40
N ASP A 58 13.32 5.87 17.50
CA ASP A 58 13.97 5.54 18.78
C ASP A 58 13.10 4.63 19.68
N GLN A 59 12.42 3.65 19.08
CA GLN A 59 11.45 2.75 19.72
C GLN A 59 10.18 3.42 20.29
N VAL A 60 9.96 4.70 20.00
CA VAL A 60 8.76 5.45 20.39
C VAL A 60 7.83 5.61 19.21
N ALA A 61 6.58 5.15 19.36
CA ALA A 61 5.53 5.31 18.37
C ALA A 61 5.24 6.80 18.12
N GLN A 62 5.24 7.21 16.85
CA GLN A 62 5.14 8.62 16.47
C GLN A 62 3.70 9.05 16.11
N GLY A 63 2.83 8.10 15.72
CA GLY A 63 1.46 8.41 15.31
C GLY A 63 1.39 9.37 14.11
N VAL A 64 2.40 9.37 13.23
CA VAL A 64 2.64 10.41 12.21
C VAL A 64 1.44 10.72 11.29
N LEU A 65 0.57 9.75 11.02
CA LEU A 65 -0.58 9.95 10.14
C LEU A 65 -1.87 10.34 10.88
N ILE A 66 -1.90 10.31 12.22
CA ILE A 66 -3.11 10.66 12.98
C ILE A 66 -3.59 12.08 12.64
N PRO A 67 -2.74 13.14 12.66
CA PRO A 67 -3.18 14.49 12.32
C PRO A 67 -3.72 14.59 10.89
N THR A 68 -3.03 13.98 9.92
CA THR A 68 -3.41 13.99 8.51
C THR A 68 -4.75 13.28 8.27
N LEU A 69 -5.00 12.13 8.90
CA LEU A 69 -6.27 11.41 8.77
C LEU A 69 -7.43 12.17 9.41
N VAL A 70 -7.19 12.85 10.53
CA VAL A 70 -8.19 13.72 11.17
C VAL A 70 -8.54 14.89 10.26
N GLU A 71 -7.55 15.59 9.72
CA GLU A 71 -7.76 16.71 8.79
C GLU A 71 -8.50 16.26 7.52
N PHE A 72 -8.09 15.14 6.93
CA PHE A 72 -8.75 14.56 5.77
C PHE A 72 -10.23 14.24 6.07
N ALA A 73 -10.51 13.62 7.21
CA ALA A 73 -11.88 13.30 7.62
C ALA A 73 -12.75 14.53 7.89
N LEU A 74 -12.16 15.64 8.38
CA LEU A 74 -12.87 16.90 8.57
C LEU A 74 -13.20 17.56 7.23
N ASN A 75 -12.27 17.54 6.27
CA ASN A 75 -12.45 18.10 4.93
C ASN A 75 -13.36 17.24 4.03
N LEU A 76 -13.58 15.97 4.36
CA LEU A 76 -14.56 15.12 3.66
C LEU A 76 -16.02 15.41 4.07
N LYS A 77 -16.24 16.08 5.21
CA LYS A 77 -17.58 16.38 5.75
C LYS A 77 -18.14 17.72 5.28
N SER A 78 -17.35 18.53 4.59
CA SER A 78 -17.71 19.87 4.09
C SER A 78 -18.40 19.85 2.73
#